data_AF-A0A9P7JWB0-F1
#
_entry.id   AF-A0A9P7JWB0-F1
#
_cell.length_a   1.000
_cell.length_b   1.000
_cell.length_c   1.000
_cell.angle_alpha   90.00
_cell.angle_beta   90.00
_cell.angle_gamma   90.00
#
_symmetry.space_group_name_H-M   'P 1'
#
loop_
_entity.id
_entity.type
_entity.pdbx_description
1 polymer ?
#
loop_
_entity_poly.entity_id
_entity_poly.type
_entity_poly.pdbx_seq_one_letter_code
_entity_poly.pdbx_strand_id
1 'polypeptide(L)'
;MSWKGEASHRQVQRTTLIIIKDNLRVSMSLSNFQDRCKRHLVSGAVTRPFWNGFPLCNIHLSIMPDILHQLYQGMVKHLIHWCSSLMSEKELDDRICCLPPCFSVRHFKKGWSELSQVSGKERKDMARILLGCLIGKAPSQVILCYHTILDFVYIAQYPSHDNNTLQYLDDALKLFHDNKHILTDLNLVPVREHLNILKFHAMIYYAQAIRDFGITDNYNTKMFKRASNFHDELPSNGTVAGRQEKVNMFESYLEHYEIKLFLDPNYALLSSLSIRFLSGTHVKMGVKWAASRGY
;
A
#
# COMPACT_ATOMS: atom_id res chain seq x y z
N MET A 1 20.23 -3.01 -9.11
CA MET A 1 20.58 -2.39 -7.82
C MET A 1 20.56 -3.49 -6.77
N SER A 2 21.74 -3.94 -6.33
CA SER A 2 21.89 -4.95 -5.29
C SER A 2 21.57 -4.30 -3.96
N TRP A 3 20.46 -4.68 -3.33
CA TRP A 3 20.09 -4.18 -2.01
C TRP A 3 20.84 -4.98 -0.95
N LYS A 4 22.17 -4.78 -0.92
CA LYS A 4 22.96 -5.13 0.27
C LYS A 4 22.54 -4.18 1.38
N GLY A 5 22.29 -4.73 2.57
CA GLY A 5 22.01 -3.99 3.80
C GLY A 5 23.24 -3.23 4.30
N GLU A 6 23.75 -2.29 3.51
CA GLU A 6 24.61 -1.25 4.03
C GLU A 6 23.72 -0.26 4.78
N ALA A 7 24.06 -0.04 6.04
CA ALA A 7 23.44 0.94 6.92
C ALA A 7 23.65 2.35 6.35
N SER A 8 22.87 2.72 5.33
CA SER A 8 22.69 4.12 4.97
C SER A 8 22.06 4.80 6.19
N HIS A 9 22.71 5.86 6.65
CA HIS A 9 22.32 6.59 7.86
C HIS A 9 20.80 6.81 7.87
N ARG A 10 20.08 6.21 8.82
CA ARG A 10 18.61 6.27 8.85
C ARG A 10 18.18 7.73 8.88
N GLN A 11 17.52 8.17 7.83
CA GLN A 11 17.05 9.55 7.73
C GLN A 11 16.00 9.78 8.82
N VAL A 12 16.25 10.76 9.68
CA VAL A 12 15.32 11.15 10.74
C VAL A 12 14.58 12.42 10.35
N GLN A 13 13.41 12.61 10.92
CA GLN A 13 12.56 13.79 10.70
C GLN A 13 13.28 15.11 10.87
N ARG A 14 14.15 15.22 11.89
CA ARG A 14 14.94 16.43 12.13
C ARG A 14 15.83 16.75 10.94
N THR A 15 16.53 15.76 10.39
CA THR A 15 17.37 15.89 9.20
C THR A 15 16.54 16.30 7.99
N THR A 16 15.36 15.70 7.80
CA THR A 16 14.44 16.08 6.71
C THR A 16 13.96 17.53 6.83
N LEU A 17 13.64 18.03 8.04
CA LEU A 17 13.29 19.44 8.25
C LEU A 17 14.45 20.37 7.96
N ILE A 18 15.67 20.01 8.38
CA ILE A 18 16.86 20.81 8.12
C ILE A 18 17.08 20.94 6.61
N ILE A 19 17.07 19.82 5.88
CA ILE A 19 17.21 19.81 4.42
C ILE A 19 16.15 20.70 3.73
N ILE A 20 14.89 20.59 4.15
CA ILE A 20 13.79 21.39 3.60
C ILE A 20 14.03 22.88 3.88
N LYS A 21 14.35 23.25 5.13
CA LYS A 21 14.56 24.65 5.53
C LYS A 21 15.76 25.27 4.83
N ASP A 22 16.87 24.54 4.75
CA ASP A 22 18.10 25.04 4.13
C ASP A 22 17.89 25.26 2.64
N ASN A 23 17.32 24.27 1.94
CA ASN A 23 17.09 24.41 0.50
C ASN A 23 16.01 25.44 0.16
N LEU A 24 14.98 25.60 1.01
CA LEU A 24 13.95 26.63 0.80
C LEU A 24 14.54 28.04 0.83
N ARG A 25 15.57 28.30 1.65
CA ARG A 25 16.24 29.61 1.74
C ARG A 25 17.06 29.96 0.50
N VAL A 26 17.64 28.97 -0.16
CA VAL A 26 18.56 29.19 -1.30
C VAL A 26 17.87 28.99 -2.66
N SER A 27 16.66 28.45 -2.69
CA SER A 27 15.97 28.15 -3.92
C SER A 27 15.26 29.36 -4.50
N MET A 28 15.51 29.59 -5.79
CA MET A 28 14.92 30.71 -6.55
C MET A 28 13.59 30.34 -7.22
N SER A 29 13.23 29.06 -7.24
CA SER A 29 11.98 28.54 -7.81
C SER A 29 11.60 27.20 -7.19
N LEU A 30 10.35 26.78 -7.35
CA LEU A 30 9.86 25.48 -6.87
C LEU A 30 10.60 24.30 -7.52
N SER A 31 10.88 24.38 -8.82
CA SER A 31 11.63 23.35 -9.54
C SER A 31 13.06 23.22 -8.98
N ASN A 32 13.73 24.35 -8.77
CA ASN A 32 15.06 24.38 -8.16
C ASN A 32 15.07 23.83 -6.73
N PHE A 33 14.03 24.11 -5.94
CA PHE A 33 13.83 23.55 -4.60
C PHE A 33 13.67 22.03 -4.63
N GLN A 34 12.82 21.51 -5.52
CA GLN A 34 12.61 20.08 -5.67
C GLN A 34 13.89 19.36 -6.08
N ASP A 35 14.62 19.87 -7.06
CA ASP A 35 15.87 19.24 -7.52
C ASP A 35 16.95 19.24 -6.45
N ARG A 36 17.07 20.34 -5.70
CA ARG A 36 17.96 20.42 -4.56
C ARG A 36 17.60 19.43 -3.45
N CYS A 37 16.33 19.33 -3.09
CA CYS A 37 15.87 18.36 -2.09
C CYS A 37 16.13 16.92 -2.53
N LYS A 38 15.89 16.60 -3.81
CA LYS A 38 16.09 15.25 -4.36
C LYS A 38 17.53 14.76 -4.25
N ARG A 39 18.52 15.66 -4.34
CA ARG A 39 19.94 15.32 -4.10
C ARG A 39 20.20 14.81 -2.68
N HIS A 40 19.33 15.15 -1.74
CA HIS A 40 19.37 14.69 -0.36
C HIS A 40 18.29 13.62 -0.06
N LEU A 41 17.77 12.96 -1.10
CA LEU A 41 16.71 11.94 -1.00
C LEU A 41 15.40 12.46 -0.38
N VAL A 42 15.14 13.77 -0.47
CA VAL A 42 13.88 14.40 -0.04
C VAL A 42 13.08 14.83 -1.26
N SER A 43 11.79 14.52 -1.31
CA SER A 43 10.94 14.83 -2.47
C SER A 43 10.92 16.32 -2.86
N GLY A 44 10.89 17.22 -1.87
CA GLY A 44 10.77 18.67 -2.11
C GLY A 44 9.39 19.10 -2.63
N ALA A 45 8.38 18.23 -2.60
CA ALA A 45 7.01 18.58 -2.97
C ALA A 45 6.31 19.48 -1.93
N VAL A 46 6.78 19.45 -0.68
CA VAL A 46 6.16 20.17 0.45
C VAL A 46 7.22 21.01 1.15
N THR A 47 6.97 22.32 1.27
CA THR A 47 7.87 23.29 1.92
C THR A 47 7.68 23.33 3.44
N ARG A 48 6.49 23.00 3.93
CA ARG A 48 6.17 22.89 5.35
C ARG A 48 5.47 21.54 5.62
N PRO A 49 6.22 20.50 6.01
CA PRO A 49 5.62 19.21 6.33
C PRO A 49 4.60 19.32 7.47
N PHE A 50 3.48 18.61 7.39
CA PHE A 50 2.40 18.72 8.38
C PHE A 50 2.82 18.30 9.80
N TRP A 51 3.83 17.43 9.92
CA TRP A 51 4.41 16.98 11.19
C TRP A 51 5.42 17.98 11.79
N ASN A 52 5.65 19.12 11.13
CA ASN A 52 6.46 20.21 11.69
C ASN A 52 5.77 20.80 12.92
N GLY A 53 6.41 20.69 14.09
CA GLY A 53 5.84 21.09 15.38
C GLY A 53 5.38 19.92 16.26
N PHE A 54 5.50 18.68 15.77
CA PHE A 54 5.21 17.47 16.55
C PHE A 54 6.51 16.74 16.92
N PRO A 55 7.23 17.15 17.98
CA PRO A 55 8.57 16.64 18.29
C PRO A 55 8.61 15.16 18.70
N LEU A 56 7.47 14.60 19.10
CA LEU A 56 7.32 13.20 19.53
C LEU A 56 6.70 12.29 18.45
N CYS A 57 6.19 12.86 17.36
CA CYS A 57 5.59 12.08 16.28
C CYS A 57 6.70 11.59 15.36
N ASN A 58 6.85 10.27 15.14
CA ASN A 58 7.72 9.72 14.10
C ASN A 58 6.93 9.44 12.81
N ILE A 59 7.03 10.33 11.83
CA ILE A 59 6.30 10.26 10.55
C ILE A 59 6.63 9.02 9.74
N HIS A 60 7.83 8.46 9.93
CA HIS A 60 8.23 7.25 9.22
C HIS A 60 7.42 6.03 9.68
N LEU A 61 6.82 6.11 10.88
CA LEU A 61 5.85 5.14 11.38
C LEU A 61 4.42 5.48 10.95
N SER A 62 4.14 6.59 10.26
CA SER A 62 2.78 6.91 9.81
C SER A 62 2.42 6.26 8.48
N ILE A 63 3.40 5.69 7.78
CA ILE A 63 3.18 4.93 6.54
C ILE A 63 2.88 3.48 6.94
N MET A 64 1.60 3.20 7.15
CA MET A 64 1.16 1.87 7.54
C MET A 64 1.17 0.89 6.36
N PRO A 65 1.48 -0.40 6.60
CA PRO A 65 1.30 -1.44 5.60
C PRO A 65 -0.16 -1.52 5.13
N ASP A 66 -0.40 -1.74 3.84
CA ASP A 66 -1.76 -1.77 3.31
C ASP A 66 -2.00 -3.00 2.43
N ILE A 67 -2.81 -3.93 2.92
CA ILE A 67 -3.11 -5.19 2.23
C ILE A 67 -3.70 -4.93 0.84
N LEU A 68 -4.61 -3.95 0.72
CA LEU A 68 -5.32 -3.75 -0.55
C LEU A 68 -4.43 -3.10 -1.61
N HIS A 69 -3.79 -1.99 -1.30
CA HIS A 69 -3.06 -1.14 -2.24
C HIS A 69 -1.61 -1.60 -2.42
N GLN A 70 -0.96 -2.08 -1.37
CA GLN A 70 0.42 -2.56 -1.45
C GLN A 70 0.45 -4.03 -1.89
N LEU A 71 -0.26 -4.94 -1.21
CA LEU A 71 -0.20 -6.36 -1.55
C LEU A 71 -1.05 -6.72 -2.77
N TYR A 72 -2.37 -6.50 -2.75
CA TYR A 72 -3.22 -6.92 -3.86
C TYR A 72 -3.06 -6.05 -5.12
N GLN A 73 -3.22 -4.72 -5.01
CA GLN A 73 -3.07 -3.80 -6.15
C GLN A 73 -1.62 -3.45 -6.48
N GLY A 74 -0.66 -3.95 -5.70
CA GLY A 74 0.75 -3.92 -6.03
C GLY A 74 1.25 -5.27 -6.46
N MET A 75 1.54 -6.11 -5.48
CA MET A 75 2.28 -7.35 -5.66
C MET A 75 1.51 -8.35 -6.52
N VAL A 76 0.29 -8.70 -6.10
CA VAL A 76 -0.54 -9.67 -6.83
C VAL A 76 -0.88 -9.15 -8.23
N LYS A 77 -1.14 -7.84 -8.38
CA LYS A 77 -1.34 -7.22 -9.70
C LYS A 77 -0.13 -7.43 -10.61
N HIS A 78 1.09 -7.26 -10.09
CA HIS A 78 2.32 -7.51 -10.87
C HIS A 78 2.48 -8.98 -11.21
N LEU A 79 2.29 -9.90 -10.25
CA LEU A 79 2.35 -11.34 -10.50
C LEU A 79 1.39 -11.78 -11.61
N ILE A 80 0.13 -11.31 -11.57
CA ILE A 80 -0.85 -11.60 -12.62
C ILE A 80 -0.38 -11.04 -13.96
N HIS A 81 0.04 -9.78 -14.00
CA HIS A 81 0.50 -9.15 -15.23
C HIS A 81 1.70 -9.89 -15.86
N TRP A 82 2.64 -10.34 -15.04
CA TRP A 82 3.83 -11.06 -15.48
C TRP A 82 3.54 -12.45 -16.06
N CYS A 83 2.32 -12.97 -15.89
CA CYS A 83 1.93 -14.23 -16.55
C CYS A 83 1.99 -14.13 -18.08
N SER A 84 1.84 -12.94 -18.66
CA SER A 84 1.97 -12.74 -20.11
C SER A 84 3.38 -13.03 -20.64
N SER A 85 4.40 -12.96 -19.79
CA SER A 85 5.77 -13.35 -20.13
C SER A 85 6.01 -14.86 -19.99
N LEU A 86 5.09 -15.59 -19.37
CA LEU A 86 5.19 -17.04 -19.11
C LEU A 86 4.35 -17.87 -20.09
N MET A 87 3.22 -17.33 -20.51
CA MET A 87 2.28 -18.00 -21.41
C MET A 87 1.40 -16.99 -22.15
N SER A 88 0.75 -17.44 -23.21
CA SER A 88 -0.23 -16.62 -23.93
C SER A 88 -1.48 -16.37 -23.07
N GLU A 89 -2.19 -15.27 -23.34
CA GLU A 89 -3.46 -14.96 -22.65
C GLU A 89 -4.49 -16.08 -22.82
N LYS A 90 -4.60 -16.64 -24.03
CA LYS A 90 -5.46 -17.80 -24.31
C LYS A 90 -5.08 -19.02 -23.45
N GLU A 91 -3.80 -19.36 -23.38
CA GLU A 91 -3.34 -20.49 -22.57
C GLU A 91 -3.62 -20.28 -21.07
N LEU A 92 -3.47 -19.05 -20.57
CA LEU A 92 -3.81 -18.70 -19.21
C LEU A 92 -5.32 -18.88 -18.95
N ASP A 93 -6.16 -18.37 -19.85
CA ASP A 93 -7.61 -18.49 -19.74
C ASP A 93 -8.08 -19.95 -19.82
N ASP A 94 -7.53 -20.74 -20.74
CA ASP A 94 -7.84 -22.17 -20.86
C ASP A 94 -7.53 -22.90 -19.54
N ARG A 95 -6.35 -22.62 -18.95
CA ARG A 95 -5.95 -23.18 -17.64
C ARG A 95 -6.89 -22.75 -16.53
N ILE A 96 -7.29 -21.47 -16.48
CA ILE A 96 -8.24 -20.96 -15.50
C ILE A 96 -9.60 -21.65 -15.63
N CYS A 97 -10.08 -21.85 -16.86
CA CYS A 97 -11.36 -22.51 -17.13
C CYS A 97 -11.35 -23.99 -16.74
N CYS A 98 -10.19 -24.66 -16.87
CA CYS A 98 -10.03 -26.07 -16.50
C CYS A 98 -9.95 -26.32 -14.99
N LEU A 99 -9.80 -25.28 -14.15
CA LEU A 99 -9.74 -25.48 -12.70
C LEU A 99 -11.10 -25.96 -12.16
N PRO A 100 -11.11 -26.99 -11.29
CA PRO A 100 -12.34 -27.45 -10.68
C PRO A 100 -12.96 -26.33 -9.81
N PRO A 101 -14.29 -26.29 -9.69
CA PRO A 101 -14.95 -25.37 -8.76
C PRO A 101 -14.45 -25.59 -7.33
N CYS A 102 -14.01 -24.51 -6.67
CA CYS A 102 -13.55 -24.53 -5.28
C CYS A 102 -14.50 -23.73 -4.40
N PHE A 103 -14.72 -24.20 -3.16
CA PHE A 103 -15.56 -23.49 -2.21
C PHE A 103 -15.00 -22.09 -1.92
N SER A 104 -15.88 -21.09 -1.87
CA SER A 104 -15.55 -19.68 -1.59
C SER A 104 -14.61 -18.98 -2.58
N VAL A 105 -14.32 -19.58 -3.74
CA VAL A 105 -13.52 -18.99 -4.82
C VAL A 105 -14.40 -18.82 -6.06
N ARG A 106 -14.34 -17.65 -6.68
CA ARG A 106 -15.05 -17.42 -7.95
C ARG A 106 -14.48 -18.33 -9.04
N HIS A 107 -15.35 -19.05 -9.74
CA HIS A 107 -15.00 -19.76 -10.96
C HIS A 107 -15.09 -18.81 -12.17
N PHE A 108 -13.99 -18.66 -12.89
CA PHE A 108 -13.86 -17.77 -14.04
C PHE A 108 -14.10 -18.56 -15.33
N LYS A 109 -15.37 -18.79 -15.67
CA LYS A 109 -15.80 -19.64 -16.81
C LYS A 109 -15.24 -19.25 -18.19
N LYS A 110 -14.74 -18.02 -18.31
CA LYS A 110 -14.23 -17.43 -19.54
C LYS A 110 -12.84 -16.81 -19.35
N GLY A 111 -12.11 -17.27 -18.34
CA GLY A 111 -10.80 -16.75 -18.01
C GLY A 111 -10.82 -15.34 -17.43
N TRP A 112 -9.68 -14.66 -17.50
CA TRP A 112 -9.45 -13.31 -16.99
C TRP A 112 -9.49 -12.24 -18.08
N SER A 113 -9.24 -12.60 -19.35
CA SER A 113 -9.21 -11.65 -20.47
C SER A 113 -10.51 -10.86 -20.65
N GLU A 114 -11.67 -11.47 -20.39
CA GLU A 114 -12.97 -10.80 -20.50
C GLU A 114 -13.24 -9.76 -19.38
N LEU A 115 -12.41 -9.69 -18.33
CA LEU A 115 -12.64 -8.79 -17.20
C LEU A 115 -12.20 -7.37 -17.54
N SER A 116 -13.15 -6.51 -17.92
CA SER A 116 -12.90 -5.09 -18.19
C SER A 116 -12.52 -4.29 -16.93
N GLN A 117 -13.07 -4.66 -15.76
CA GLN A 117 -12.76 -4.05 -14.48
C GLN A 117 -12.65 -5.11 -13.38
N VAL A 118 -11.43 -5.28 -12.86
CA VAL A 118 -11.15 -6.24 -11.79
C VAL A 118 -11.35 -5.59 -10.42
N SER A 119 -12.42 -5.99 -9.74
CA SER A 119 -12.76 -5.62 -8.36
C SER A 119 -11.75 -6.18 -7.34
N GLY A 120 -11.81 -5.65 -6.11
CA GLY A 120 -10.99 -6.16 -5.01
C GLY A 120 -11.29 -7.61 -4.66
N LYS A 121 -12.55 -8.07 -4.78
CA LYS A 121 -12.93 -9.46 -4.53
C LYS A 121 -12.37 -10.38 -5.61
N GLU A 122 -12.55 -10.01 -6.88
CA GLU A 122 -11.99 -10.77 -8.00
C GLU A 122 -10.48 -10.90 -7.87
N ARG A 123 -9.76 -9.83 -7.52
CA ARG A 123 -8.30 -9.90 -7.33
C ARG A 123 -7.87 -10.86 -6.23
N LYS A 124 -8.68 -11.01 -5.16
CA LYS A 124 -8.43 -12.03 -4.13
C LYS A 124 -8.64 -13.44 -4.66
N ASP A 125 -9.70 -13.65 -5.44
CA ASP A 125 -9.99 -14.95 -6.06
C ASP A 125 -8.93 -15.32 -7.11
N MET A 126 -8.46 -14.35 -7.91
CA MET A 126 -7.35 -14.53 -8.84
C MET A 126 -6.08 -14.99 -8.11
N ALA A 127 -5.73 -14.36 -6.98
CA ALA A 127 -4.56 -14.75 -6.19
C ALA A 127 -4.63 -16.21 -5.71
N ARG A 128 -5.82 -16.70 -5.35
CA ARG A 128 -6.03 -18.06 -4.82
C ARG A 128 -5.80 -19.14 -5.87
N ILE A 129 -6.09 -18.84 -7.15
CA ILE A 129 -5.97 -19.81 -8.25
C ILE A 129 -4.70 -19.64 -9.07
N LEU A 130 -3.99 -18.52 -8.90
CA LEU A 130 -2.84 -18.14 -9.72
C LEU A 130 -1.77 -19.23 -9.76
N LEU A 131 -1.41 -19.79 -8.60
CA LEU A 131 -0.36 -20.80 -8.53
C LEU A 131 -0.73 -22.06 -9.33
N GLY A 132 -1.98 -22.51 -9.24
CA GLY A 132 -2.48 -23.67 -9.98
C GLY A 132 -2.38 -23.49 -11.50
N CYS A 133 -2.53 -22.26 -11.98
CA CYS A 133 -2.40 -21.96 -13.41
C CYS A 133 -0.93 -22.07 -13.90
N LEU A 134 0.03 -21.81 -13.02
CA LEU A 134 1.46 -21.80 -13.38
C LEU A 134 2.11 -23.18 -13.37
N ILE A 135 1.55 -24.12 -12.62
CA ILE A 135 2.10 -25.48 -12.49
C ILE A 135 2.17 -26.15 -13.87
N GLY A 136 3.32 -26.74 -14.17
CA GLY A 136 3.62 -27.39 -15.45
C GLY A 136 3.85 -26.44 -16.62
N LYS A 137 3.84 -25.12 -16.41
CA LYS A 137 4.16 -24.12 -17.44
C LYS A 137 5.37 -23.26 -17.10
N ALA A 138 5.42 -22.75 -15.88
CA ALA A 138 6.51 -21.91 -15.43
C ALA A 138 7.66 -22.76 -14.83
N PRO A 139 8.93 -22.30 -14.93
CA PRO A 139 10.04 -22.91 -14.21
C PRO A 139 9.76 -22.99 -12.71
N SER A 140 10.24 -24.05 -12.05
CA SER A 140 10.01 -24.29 -10.62
C SER A 140 10.43 -23.10 -9.74
N GLN A 141 11.53 -22.44 -10.08
CA GLN A 141 12.02 -21.28 -9.34
C GLN A 141 11.12 -20.04 -9.50
N VAL A 142 10.47 -19.86 -10.66
CA VAL A 142 9.45 -18.81 -10.85
C VAL A 142 8.23 -19.13 -10.00
N ILE A 143 7.78 -20.38 -10.02
CA ILE A 143 6.67 -20.84 -9.18
C ILE A 143 6.97 -20.57 -7.70
N LEU A 144 8.20 -20.81 -7.25
CA LEU A 144 8.64 -20.50 -5.89
C LEU A 144 8.56 -19.00 -5.56
N CYS A 145 8.96 -18.12 -6.48
CA CYS A 145 8.81 -16.67 -6.29
C CYS A 145 7.34 -16.24 -6.19
N TYR A 146 6.45 -16.85 -6.97
CA TYR A 146 5.02 -16.55 -6.88
C TYR A 146 4.42 -17.08 -5.58
N HIS A 147 4.76 -18.32 -5.21
CA HIS A 147 4.34 -18.97 -3.98
C HIS A 147 4.70 -18.12 -2.75
N THR A 148 5.97 -17.73 -2.62
CA THR A 148 6.47 -16.94 -1.47
C THR A 148 5.78 -15.60 -1.31
N ILE A 149 5.47 -14.90 -2.42
CA ILE A 149 4.72 -13.65 -2.35
C ILE A 149 3.26 -13.90 -1.96
N LEU A 150 2.62 -14.95 -2.49
CA LEU A 150 1.26 -15.31 -2.10
C LEU A 150 1.18 -15.71 -0.62
N ASP A 151 2.12 -16.52 -0.13
CA ASP A 151 2.24 -16.85 1.30
C ASP A 151 2.32 -15.59 2.14
N PHE A 152 3.20 -14.66 1.78
CA PHE A 152 3.33 -13.38 2.48
C PHE A 152 2.00 -12.64 2.53
N VAL A 153 1.26 -12.58 1.41
CA VAL A 153 -0.06 -11.94 1.36
C VAL A 153 -1.06 -12.61 2.29
N TYR A 154 -1.06 -13.94 2.37
CA TYR A 154 -2.00 -14.67 3.24
C TYR A 154 -1.61 -14.60 4.71
N ILE A 155 -0.33 -14.78 5.05
CA ILE A 155 0.19 -14.68 6.42
C ILE A 155 -0.07 -13.29 6.97
N ALA A 156 0.22 -12.21 6.21
CA ALA A 156 -0.02 -10.83 6.66
C ALA A 156 -1.49 -10.52 6.97
N GLN A 157 -2.43 -11.37 6.55
CA GLN A 157 -3.87 -11.25 6.80
C GLN A 157 -4.37 -12.18 7.92
N TYR A 158 -3.48 -12.83 8.67
CA TYR A 158 -3.91 -13.67 9.78
C TYR A 158 -4.66 -12.82 10.82
N PRO A 159 -5.73 -13.37 11.42
CA PRO A 159 -6.54 -12.65 12.41
C PRO A 159 -5.80 -12.43 13.74
N SER A 160 -4.69 -13.13 13.94
CA SER A 160 -3.78 -12.96 15.07
C SER A 160 -2.37 -13.38 14.66
N HIS A 161 -1.38 -12.81 15.34
CA HIS A 161 0.02 -13.09 15.10
C HIS A 161 0.73 -13.42 16.42
N ASP A 162 1.62 -14.40 16.35
CA ASP A 162 2.61 -14.78 17.36
C ASP A 162 4.01 -14.66 16.74
N ASN A 163 5.05 -14.99 17.52
CA ASN A 163 6.43 -14.92 17.03
C ASN A 163 6.68 -15.87 15.85
N ASN A 164 5.99 -17.02 15.80
CA ASN A 164 6.16 -18.01 14.73
C ASN A 164 5.57 -17.51 13.40
N THR A 165 4.35 -16.99 13.42
CA THR A 165 3.68 -16.45 12.23
C THR A 165 4.35 -15.19 11.71
N LEU A 166 4.95 -14.37 12.60
CA LEU A 166 5.81 -13.27 12.19
C LEU A 166 7.10 -13.79 11.54
N GLN A 167 7.70 -14.85 12.07
CA GLN A 167 8.86 -15.50 11.46
C GLN A 167 8.52 -16.06 10.07
N TYR A 168 7.35 -16.68 9.88
CA TYR A 168 6.91 -17.14 8.56
C TYR A 168 6.80 -16.00 7.54
N LEU A 169 6.41 -14.81 7.99
CA LEU A 169 6.32 -13.63 7.13
C LEU A 169 7.72 -13.15 6.70
N ASP A 170 8.67 -13.11 7.64
CA ASP A 170 10.07 -12.77 7.37
C ASP A 170 10.76 -13.82 6.48
N ASP A 171 10.49 -15.12 6.72
CA ASP A 171 11.03 -16.24 5.95
C ASP A 171 10.50 -16.24 4.51
N ALA A 172 9.20 -15.99 4.31
CA ALA A 172 8.62 -15.87 2.97
C ALA A 172 9.30 -14.75 2.17
N LEU A 173 9.56 -13.61 2.81
CA LEU A 173 10.23 -12.48 2.18
C LEU A 173 11.70 -12.77 1.87
N LYS A 174 12.40 -13.43 2.78
CA LYS A 174 13.79 -13.89 2.58
C LYS A 174 13.86 -14.86 1.40
N LEU A 175 13.01 -15.88 1.38
CA LEU A 175 12.97 -16.89 0.32
C LEU A 175 12.66 -16.28 -1.05
N PHE A 176 11.76 -15.28 -1.09
CA PHE A 176 11.54 -14.50 -2.29
C PHE A 176 12.82 -13.75 -2.72
N HIS A 177 13.50 -13.06 -1.80
CA HIS A 177 14.70 -12.29 -2.12
C HIS A 177 15.87 -13.15 -2.61
N ASP A 178 16.02 -14.34 -2.06
CA ASP A 178 17.06 -15.29 -2.48
C ASP A 178 16.81 -15.80 -3.92
N ASN A 179 15.54 -15.89 -4.34
CA ASN A 179 15.16 -16.46 -5.64
C ASN A 179 14.76 -15.44 -6.72
N LYS A 180 14.43 -14.20 -6.36
CA LYS A 180 13.83 -13.20 -7.29
C LYS A 180 14.66 -12.88 -8.53
N HIS A 181 15.95 -13.22 -8.54
CA HIS A 181 16.85 -13.00 -9.68
C HIS A 181 16.34 -13.68 -10.96
N ILE A 182 15.63 -14.82 -10.83
CA ILE A 182 15.03 -15.52 -11.97
C ILE A 182 13.99 -14.66 -12.71
N LEU A 183 13.31 -13.75 -12.00
CA LEU A 183 12.33 -12.84 -12.60
C LEU A 183 12.99 -11.64 -13.30
N THR A 184 14.31 -11.49 -13.18
CA THR A 184 15.08 -10.45 -13.87
C THR A 184 16.01 -10.99 -14.94
N ASP A 185 16.18 -12.31 -15.01
CA ASP A 185 17.01 -12.94 -16.02
C ASP A 185 16.24 -13.08 -17.33
N LEU A 186 16.43 -12.11 -18.23
CA LEU A 186 15.76 -12.05 -19.52
C LEU A 186 16.07 -13.24 -20.44
N ASN A 187 17.17 -13.96 -20.19
CA ASN A 187 17.52 -15.15 -20.98
C ASN A 187 16.72 -16.38 -20.55
N LEU A 188 16.22 -16.39 -19.31
CA LEU A 188 15.41 -17.48 -18.76
C LEU A 188 13.93 -17.15 -18.86
N VAL A 189 13.54 -15.98 -18.36
CA VAL A 189 12.16 -15.51 -18.40
C VAL A 189 12.12 -13.98 -18.57
N PRO A 190 11.57 -13.46 -19.68
CA PRO A 190 11.54 -12.03 -19.94
C PRO A 190 10.39 -11.35 -19.17
N VAL A 191 10.42 -11.44 -17.84
CA VAL A 191 9.40 -10.79 -16.99
C VAL A 191 9.68 -9.30 -16.88
N ARG A 192 10.87 -8.90 -16.40
CA ARG A 192 11.29 -7.50 -16.25
C ARG A 192 12.81 -7.37 -16.22
N GLU A 193 13.32 -6.18 -16.55
CA GLU A 193 14.73 -5.82 -16.36
C GLU A 193 15.11 -5.64 -14.88
N HIS A 194 14.18 -5.14 -14.05
CA HIS A 194 14.42 -4.91 -12.62
C HIS A 194 13.16 -5.03 -11.75
N LEU A 195 13.37 -5.31 -10.46
CA LEU A 195 12.31 -5.41 -9.43
C LEU A 195 12.27 -4.22 -8.47
N ASN A 196 12.76 -3.04 -8.90
CA ASN A 196 12.66 -1.79 -8.12
C ASN A 196 11.22 -1.25 -8.07
N ILE A 197 10.32 -2.01 -7.44
CA ILE A 197 8.93 -1.62 -7.24
C ILE A 197 8.79 -1.26 -5.77
N LEU A 198 8.38 -0.01 -5.51
CA LEU A 198 8.25 0.54 -4.15
C LEU A 198 7.42 -0.34 -3.22
N LYS A 199 6.45 -1.07 -3.77
CA LYS A 199 5.58 -1.97 -3.02
C LYS A 199 6.26 -3.28 -2.58
N PHE A 200 7.27 -3.79 -3.31
CA PHE A 200 8.14 -4.89 -2.80
C PHE A 200 8.92 -4.39 -1.59
N HIS A 201 9.47 -3.18 -1.67
CA HIS A 201 10.21 -2.59 -0.55
C HIS A 201 9.34 -2.42 0.69
N ALA A 202 8.07 -2.04 0.52
CA ALA A 202 7.15 -1.90 1.64
C ALA A 202 6.95 -3.19 2.46
N MET A 203 7.16 -4.37 1.86
CA MET A 203 6.99 -5.67 2.52
C MET A 203 7.93 -5.84 3.72
N ILE A 204 9.13 -5.26 3.70
CA ILE A 204 10.10 -5.38 4.81
C ILE A 204 9.58 -4.77 6.12
N TYR A 205 8.57 -3.90 6.06
CA TYR A 205 8.02 -3.21 7.23
C TYR A 205 6.82 -3.90 7.85
N TYR A 206 6.26 -4.95 7.24
CA TYR A 206 5.03 -5.57 7.73
C TYR A 206 5.22 -6.23 9.09
N ALA A 207 6.26 -7.05 9.28
CA ALA A 207 6.48 -7.74 10.54
C ALA A 207 6.66 -6.75 11.70
N GLN A 208 7.44 -5.68 11.48
CA GLN A 208 7.63 -4.64 12.48
C GLN A 208 6.32 -3.87 12.77
N ALA A 209 5.59 -3.48 11.72
CA ALA A 209 4.32 -2.78 11.90
C ALA A 209 3.27 -3.63 12.63
N ILE A 210 3.25 -4.95 12.41
CA ILE A 210 2.34 -5.85 13.14
C ILE A 210 2.71 -5.91 14.63
N ARG A 211 4.01 -5.92 14.96
CA ARG A 211 4.49 -5.85 16.36
C ARG A 211 4.11 -4.53 17.02
N ASP A 212 4.24 -3.42 16.30
CA ASP A 212 4.04 -2.07 16.85
C ASP A 212 2.56 -1.67 16.93
N PHE A 213 1.73 -2.10 15.98
CA PHE A 213 0.36 -1.58 15.78
C PHE A 213 -0.73 -2.68 15.72
N GLY A 214 -0.35 -3.95 15.90
CA GLY A 214 -1.25 -5.09 15.84
C GLY A 214 -1.58 -5.54 14.41
N ILE A 215 -2.62 -6.36 14.26
CA ILE A 215 -2.98 -6.99 12.98
C ILE A 215 -3.27 -5.97 11.88
N THR A 216 -3.01 -6.36 10.62
CA THR A 216 -3.11 -5.45 9.47
C THR A 216 -4.51 -4.88 9.25
N ASP A 217 -5.55 -5.57 9.70
CA ASP A 217 -6.93 -5.08 9.65
C ASP A 217 -7.12 -3.77 10.44
N ASN A 218 -6.31 -3.48 11.46
CA ASN A 218 -6.43 -2.26 12.27
C ASN A 218 -6.20 -0.96 11.48
N TYR A 219 -5.46 -1.03 10.37
CA TYR A 219 -5.04 0.12 9.59
C TYR A 219 -5.21 -0.07 8.07
N ASN A 220 -5.81 -1.17 7.63
CA ASN A 220 -6.06 -1.46 6.22
C ASN A 220 -7.13 -0.53 5.62
N THR A 221 -6.80 0.15 4.53
CA THR A 221 -7.69 1.12 3.87
C THR A 221 -8.94 0.50 3.23
N LYS A 222 -8.98 -0.83 3.10
CA LYS A 222 -10.22 -1.54 2.72
C LYS A 222 -11.37 -1.20 3.68
N MET A 223 -11.09 -0.97 4.97
CA MET A 223 -12.11 -0.56 5.93
C MET A 223 -12.72 0.81 5.58
N PHE A 224 -11.89 1.79 5.17
CA PHE A 224 -12.37 3.10 4.75
C PHE A 224 -13.17 3.03 3.45
N LYS A 225 -12.74 2.22 2.46
CA LYS A 225 -13.52 1.99 1.22
C LYS A 225 -14.85 1.29 1.46
N ARG A 226 -14.91 0.38 2.44
CA ARG A 226 -16.17 -0.22 2.88
C ARG A 226 -17.06 0.84 3.52
N ALA A 227 -16.53 1.63 4.46
CA ALA A 227 -17.28 2.69 5.11
C ALA A 227 -17.82 3.74 4.12
N SER A 228 -17.06 4.09 3.07
CA SER A 228 -17.55 5.00 2.03
C SER A 228 -18.70 4.43 1.22
N ASN A 229 -18.72 3.11 0.99
CA ASN A 229 -19.84 2.43 0.35
C ASN A 229 -21.05 2.28 1.30
N PHE A 230 -20.81 2.32 2.61
CA PHE A 230 -21.82 2.31 3.67
C PHE A 230 -22.28 3.73 4.07
N HIS A 231 -21.81 4.81 3.43
CA HIS A 231 -22.49 6.09 3.61
C HIS A 231 -23.94 6.06 3.09
N ASP A 232 -24.28 5.05 2.27
CA ASP A 232 -25.65 4.77 1.86
C ASP A 232 -26.42 3.81 2.81
N GLU A 233 -25.75 3.12 3.75
CA GLU A 233 -26.37 2.22 4.74
C GLU A 233 -25.57 2.21 6.07
N LEU A 234 -26.16 2.73 7.16
CA LEU A 234 -25.52 2.98 8.46
C LEU A 234 -24.61 1.82 8.98
N PRO A 235 -23.35 2.09 9.41
CA PRO A 235 -22.45 1.06 9.92
C PRO A 235 -22.74 0.65 11.37
N SER A 236 -22.42 -0.60 11.72
CA SER A 236 -22.60 -1.20 13.06
C SER A 236 -21.83 -0.47 14.19
N ASN A 237 -22.55 -0.21 15.30
CA ASN A 237 -22.16 0.66 16.42
C ASN A 237 -20.76 0.43 17.05
N GLY A 238 -20.27 -0.81 17.12
CA GLY A 238 -19.02 -1.12 17.85
C GLY A 238 -17.75 -0.54 17.22
N THR A 239 -17.69 -0.43 15.89
CA THR A 239 -16.52 0.11 15.18
C THR A 239 -16.48 1.64 15.20
N VAL A 240 -17.64 2.28 15.41
CA VAL A 240 -17.76 3.74 15.53
C VAL A 240 -17.29 4.20 16.92
N ALA A 241 -17.65 3.46 17.97
CA ALA A 241 -17.27 3.78 19.35
C ALA A 241 -15.74 3.84 19.56
N GLY A 242 -14.99 2.81 19.13
CA GLY A 242 -13.53 2.82 19.25
C GLY A 242 -12.82 3.86 18.38
N ARG A 243 -13.51 4.46 17.40
CA ARG A 243 -13.00 5.60 16.61
C ARG A 243 -13.20 6.92 17.34
N GLN A 244 -14.33 7.09 18.01
CA GLN A 244 -14.61 8.28 18.81
C GLN A 244 -13.59 8.42 19.95
N GLU A 245 -13.23 7.32 20.61
CA GLU A 245 -12.20 7.34 21.67
C GLU A 245 -10.83 7.80 21.16
N LYS A 246 -10.41 7.34 19.96
CA LYS A 246 -9.13 7.74 19.35
C LYS A 246 -9.13 9.20 18.90
N VAL A 247 -10.25 9.68 18.37
CA VAL A 247 -10.42 11.10 18.00
C VAL A 247 -10.38 11.97 19.24
N ASN A 248 -11.14 11.62 20.28
CA ASN A 248 -11.17 12.37 21.55
C ASN A 248 -9.79 12.39 22.23
N MET A 249 -9.02 11.30 22.14
CA MET A 249 -7.65 11.25 22.66
C MET A 249 -6.71 12.16 21.89
N PHE A 250 -6.85 12.24 20.57
CA PHE A 250 -6.07 13.17 19.74
C PHE A 250 -6.46 14.63 19.98
N GLU A 251 -7.75 14.92 20.13
CA GLU A 251 -8.26 16.25 20.53
C GLU A 251 -7.70 16.67 21.89
N SER A 252 -7.76 15.77 22.88
CA SER A 252 -7.18 16.03 24.22
C SER A 252 -5.66 16.27 24.16
N TYR A 253 -4.95 15.57 23.27
CA TYR A 253 -3.52 15.81 23.04
C TYR A 253 -3.27 17.21 22.42
N LEU A 254 -4.09 17.64 21.47
CA LEU A 254 -4.00 18.97 20.85
C LEU A 254 -4.35 20.10 21.82
N GLU A 255 -5.26 19.85 22.77
CA GLU A 255 -5.60 20.79 23.84
C GLU A 255 -4.50 20.88 24.89
N HIS A 256 -3.90 19.74 25.27
CA HIS A 256 -2.85 19.67 26.30
C HIS A 256 -1.53 20.30 25.86
N TYR A 257 -1.14 20.11 24.60
CA TYR A 257 -0.01 20.80 24.00
C TYR A 257 -0.57 21.97 23.22
N GLU A 258 -0.61 23.19 23.79
CA GLU A 258 -1.05 24.42 23.10
C GLU A 258 -0.31 24.65 21.76
N ILE A 259 -0.69 23.93 20.72
CA ILE A 259 -0.24 24.19 19.37
C ILE A 259 -1.12 25.36 18.91
N LYS A 260 -0.62 26.57 19.17
CA LYS A 260 -1.04 27.83 18.54
C LYS A 260 -0.84 27.78 17.01
N LEU A 261 -1.50 26.85 16.32
CA LEU A 261 -1.69 26.82 14.87
C LEU A 261 -3.12 27.22 14.47
N PHE A 262 -4.01 27.46 15.45
CA PHE A 262 -5.43 27.75 15.20
C PHE A 262 -5.78 29.23 14.98
N LEU A 263 -4.81 30.12 14.78
CA LEU A 263 -5.06 31.54 14.52
C LEU A 263 -4.32 32.07 13.28
N ASP A 264 -4.22 31.28 12.21
CA ASP A 264 -3.95 31.84 10.87
C ASP A 264 -5.28 31.92 10.09
N PRO A 265 -5.78 33.14 9.78
CA PRO A 265 -7.06 33.36 9.09
C PRO A 265 -7.16 32.65 7.73
N ASN A 266 -6.04 32.23 7.13
CA ASN A 266 -6.03 31.55 5.84
C ASN A 266 -6.48 30.07 5.89
N TYR A 267 -6.64 29.48 7.09
CA TYR A 267 -6.99 28.06 7.25
C TYR A 267 -8.42 27.80 7.78
N ALA A 268 -9.25 28.83 7.92
CA ALA A 268 -10.63 28.71 8.40
C ALA A 268 -11.56 27.86 7.52
N LEU A 269 -11.14 27.47 6.30
CA LEU A 269 -11.94 26.66 5.38
C LEU A 269 -11.78 25.15 5.56
N LEU A 270 -10.70 24.66 6.18
CA LEU A 270 -10.47 23.21 6.35
C LEU A 270 -11.13 22.63 7.61
N SER A 271 -11.40 23.44 8.63
CA SER A 271 -12.11 23.00 9.85
C SER A 271 -13.58 22.67 9.57
N SER A 272 -14.23 23.42 8.67
CA SER A 272 -15.63 23.17 8.32
C SER A 272 -15.86 21.94 7.44
N LEU A 273 -14.85 21.48 6.69
CA LEU A 273 -14.94 20.27 5.87
C LEU A 273 -14.61 18.99 6.64
N SER A 274 -13.65 19.02 7.58
CA SER A 274 -13.26 17.82 8.33
C SER A 274 -14.29 17.44 9.40
N ILE A 275 -14.87 18.43 10.09
CA ILE A 275 -15.90 18.20 11.11
C ILE A 275 -17.24 17.76 10.48
N ARG A 276 -17.61 18.33 9.31
CA ARG A 276 -18.87 17.96 8.63
C ARG A 276 -18.85 16.60 7.93
N PHE A 277 -17.67 16.08 7.58
CA PHE A 277 -17.52 14.73 7.03
C PHE A 277 -17.74 13.64 8.09
N LEU A 278 -17.52 13.96 9.37
CA LEU A 278 -17.67 13.04 10.49
C LEU A 278 -19.06 13.12 11.15
N SER A 279 -19.82 14.19 10.93
CA SER A 279 -21.13 14.42 11.56
C SER A 279 -22.36 14.03 10.73
N GLY A 280 -22.19 13.47 9.52
CA GLY A 280 -23.29 12.89 8.74
C GLY A 280 -24.35 13.89 8.20
N THR A 281 -24.08 15.19 8.16
CA THR A 281 -25.02 16.19 7.64
C THR A 281 -24.84 16.44 6.14
N HIS A 282 -25.88 16.13 5.36
CA HIS A 282 -25.95 16.30 3.90
C HIS A 282 -25.71 17.74 3.41
N VAL A 283 -24.82 17.91 2.43
CA VAL A 283 -24.88 19.01 1.45
C VAL A 283 -24.49 18.48 0.06
N LYS A 284 -25.39 18.58 -0.92
CA LYS A 284 -25.09 18.36 -2.34
C LYS A 284 -24.15 19.47 -2.83
N MET A 285 -22.93 19.12 -3.24
CA MET A 285 -22.13 19.97 -4.14
C MET A 285 -21.76 19.16 -5.38
N GLY A 286 -22.35 19.56 -6.51
CA GLY A 286 -22.03 19.02 -7.82
C GLY A 286 -20.70 19.58 -8.31
N VAL A 287 -19.79 18.69 -8.71
CA VAL A 287 -18.58 19.07 -9.45
C VAL A 287 -18.41 18.08 -10.61
N LYS A 288 -18.55 18.61 -11.84
CA LYS A 288 -18.24 17.91 -13.09
C LYS A 288 -16.74 17.62 -13.14
N TRP A 289 -16.37 16.36 -13.38
CA TRP A 289 -15.00 15.97 -13.71
C TRP A 289 -14.79 16.11 -15.22
N ALA A 290 -13.93 17.04 -15.63
CA ALA A 290 -13.38 17.06 -16.98
C ALA A 290 -12.20 16.07 -17.03
N ALA A 291 -12.33 15.05 -17.86
CA ALA A 291 -11.28 14.10 -18.17
C ALA A 291 -10.32 14.68 -19.20
N SER A 292 -9.01 14.62 -18.96
CA SER A 292 -8.02 14.63 -20.03
C SER A 292 -7.13 13.39 -19.89
N ARG A 293 -7.26 12.51 -20.89
CA ARG A 293 -6.30 11.44 -21.18
C ARG A 293 -5.17 12.05 -22.00
N GLY A 294 -3.94 11.61 -21.76
CA GLY A 294 -2.79 11.88 -22.61
C GLY A 294 -1.76 10.78 -22.38
N TYR A 295 -1.36 10.15 -23.48
CA TYR A 295 -0.55 8.94 -23.63
C TYR A 295 0.87 9.07 -23.07
#